data_AF-A0A9E4WCW0-F1
#
_entry.id   AF-A0A9E4WCW0-F1
#
_cell.length_a   1.000
_cell.length_b   1.000
_cell.length_c   1.000
_cell.angle_alpha   90.00
_cell.angle_beta   90.00
_cell.angle_gamma   90.00
#
_symmetry.space_group_name_H-M   'P 1'
#
loop_
_entity.id
_entity.type
_entity.pdbx_description
1 polymer ?
#
loop_
_entity_poly.entity_id
_entity_poly.type
_entity_poly.pdbx_seq_one_letter_code
_entity_poly.pdbx_strand_id
1 'polypeptide(L)'
;YEIHMGRTVGERFTSPFCIEDRADAPVTGNGDLEGAMDASGSVMGTYIHGLFHNGELRGAMLQELARRKGVTLPEVTAEMDQDREYDKLADWVRSSIDMDLVYRVSGLSRDYDAAGD
;
A
#
# COMPACT_ATOMS: atom_id res chain seq x y z
N TYR A 1 -8.10 4.60 -2.53
CA TYR A 1 -8.91 5.73 -2.01
C TYR A 1 -8.00 6.92 -1.82
N GLU A 2 -8.53 8.14 -1.71
CA GLU A 2 -7.77 9.38 -1.63
C GLU A 2 -8.18 10.14 -0.37
N ILE A 3 -7.21 10.68 0.40
CA ILE A 3 -7.50 11.55 1.56
C ILE A 3 -6.60 12.77 1.49
N HIS A 4 -7.07 13.81 0.79
CA HIS A 4 -6.36 15.07 0.67
C HIS A 4 -7.32 16.20 0.31
N MET A 5 -6.91 17.42 0.61
CA MET A 5 -7.63 18.64 0.23
C MET A 5 -6.92 19.41 -0.90
N GLY A 6 -5.66 19.05 -1.20
CA GLY A 6 -4.88 19.67 -2.26
C GLY A 6 -5.29 19.17 -3.64
N ARG A 7 -5.12 20.00 -4.67
CA ARG A 7 -5.29 19.60 -6.07
C ARG A 7 -4.00 19.90 -6.82
N THR A 8 -3.51 18.92 -7.55
CA THR A 8 -2.34 19.08 -8.43
C THR A 8 -2.81 19.54 -9.80
N VAL A 9 -2.30 20.68 -10.26
CA VAL A 9 -2.60 21.27 -11.58
C VAL A 9 -1.33 21.78 -12.23
N GLY A 10 -1.24 21.70 -13.56
CA GLY A 10 -0.10 22.21 -14.31
C GLY A 10 0.04 21.55 -15.68
N GLU A 11 0.92 22.12 -16.52
CA GLU A 11 1.15 21.69 -17.90
C GLU A 11 2.48 20.94 -18.09
N ARG A 12 3.30 20.84 -17.03
CA ARG A 12 4.66 20.27 -17.10
C ARG A 12 4.74 18.79 -16.72
N PHE A 13 3.61 18.13 -16.58
CA PHE A 13 3.50 16.71 -16.23
C PHE A 13 2.32 16.09 -16.95
N THR A 14 2.33 14.77 -17.06
CA THR A 14 1.15 13.98 -17.46
C THR A 14 0.55 13.31 -16.23
N SER A 15 -0.74 12.98 -16.29
CA SER A 15 -1.38 12.21 -15.22
C SER A 15 -1.23 10.72 -15.47
N PRO A 16 -0.62 9.96 -14.53
CA PRO A 16 -0.43 8.52 -14.67
C PRO A 16 -1.72 7.71 -14.49
N PHE A 17 -2.73 8.26 -13.82
CA PHE A 17 -3.96 7.55 -13.49
C PHE A 17 -5.19 8.31 -13.99
N CYS A 18 -6.24 7.54 -14.25
CA CYS A 18 -7.57 8.03 -14.59
C CYS A 18 -8.55 7.38 -13.61
N ILE A 19 -9.23 8.20 -12.82
CA ILE A 19 -10.26 7.74 -11.89
C ILE A 19 -11.55 7.55 -12.67
N GLU A 20 -12.06 6.32 -12.70
CA GLU A 20 -13.30 5.96 -13.41
C GLU A 20 -14.53 6.03 -12.51
N ASP A 21 -14.35 5.85 -11.19
CA ASP A 21 -15.42 5.91 -10.21
C ASP A 21 -14.92 6.46 -8.86
N ARG A 22 -15.79 7.18 -8.14
CA ARG A 22 -15.52 7.74 -6.81
C ARG A 22 -16.79 7.81 -5.97
N ALA A 23 -16.63 7.57 -4.68
CA ALA A 23 -17.74 7.55 -3.74
C ALA A 23 -18.24 8.94 -3.32
N ASP A 24 -17.39 9.97 -3.43
CA ASP A 24 -17.64 11.32 -2.90
C ASP A 24 -18.24 12.28 -3.94
N ALA A 25 -17.97 12.06 -5.23
CA ALA A 25 -18.50 12.86 -6.33
C ALA A 25 -18.64 12.02 -7.61
N PRO A 26 -19.46 12.43 -8.58
CA PRO A 26 -19.49 11.79 -9.89
C PRO A 26 -18.21 12.06 -10.69
N VAL A 27 -17.70 11.05 -11.38
CA VAL A 27 -16.64 11.20 -12.39
C VAL A 27 -17.22 11.72 -13.69
N THR A 28 -16.52 12.64 -14.36
CA THR A 28 -16.95 13.14 -15.68
C THR A 28 -16.73 12.12 -16.79
N GLY A 29 -17.39 12.25 -17.95
CA GLY A 29 -17.43 11.19 -18.97
C GLY A 29 -16.08 10.74 -19.56
N ASN A 30 -14.98 11.45 -19.30
CA ASN A 30 -13.63 11.07 -19.74
C ASN A 30 -12.75 10.53 -18.61
N GLY A 31 -13.34 10.26 -17.44
CA GLY A 31 -12.57 10.00 -16.23
C GLY A 31 -11.95 11.28 -15.66
N ASP A 32 -11.52 11.22 -14.41
CA ASP A 32 -10.80 12.33 -13.79
C ASP A 32 -9.32 11.98 -13.67
N LEU A 33 -8.48 12.82 -14.28
CA LEU A 33 -7.03 12.62 -14.29
C LEU A 33 -6.44 12.80 -12.88
N GLU A 34 -5.56 11.88 -12.48
CA GLU A 34 -4.97 11.84 -11.15
C GLU A 34 -3.45 11.68 -11.23
N GLY A 35 -2.78 12.40 -10.33
CA GLY A 35 -1.34 12.33 -10.15
C GLY A 35 -0.58 13.17 -11.16
N ALA A 36 0.74 13.11 -11.04
CA ALA A 36 1.68 13.79 -11.91
C ALA A 36 2.88 12.89 -12.17
N MET A 37 3.29 12.80 -13.43
CA MET A 37 4.47 12.09 -13.89
C MET A 37 5.31 13.01 -14.78
N ASP A 38 6.63 12.99 -14.56
CA ASP A 38 7.56 13.71 -15.42
C ASP A 38 7.71 13.02 -16.79
N ALA A 39 8.25 13.74 -17.77
CA ALA A 39 8.42 13.20 -19.12
C ALA A 39 9.34 11.96 -19.18
N SER A 40 10.21 11.75 -18.18
CA SER A 40 11.07 10.57 -18.12
C SER A 40 10.38 9.34 -17.51
N GLY A 41 9.22 9.53 -16.87
CA GLY A 41 8.55 8.49 -16.09
C GLY A 41 9.40 7.97 -14.93
N SER A 42 10.30 8.80 -14.39
CA SER A 42 11.15 8.46 -13.24
C SER A 42 10.66 9.12 -11.96
N VAL A 43 9.89 10.20 -12.09
CA VAL A 43 9.26 10.90 -10.98
C VAL A 43 7.75 10.80 -11.18
N MET A 44 7.07 10.21 -10.21
CA MET A 44 5.62 10.10 -10.19
C MET A 44 5.10 10.39 -8.79
N GLY A 45 4.04 11.17 -8.69
CA GLY A 45 3.27 11.40 -7.47
C GLY A 45 1.78 11.13 -7.71
N THR A 46 1.11 10.58 -6.72
CA THR A 46 -0.33 10.28 -6.73
C THR A 46 -0.89 10.48 -5.32
N TYR A 47 -2.16 10.85 -5.25
CA TYR A 47 -2.95 10.89 -4.03
C TYR A 47 -3.62 9.55 -3.71
N ILE A 48 -3.56 8.56 -4.61
CA ILE A 48 -4.13 7.24 -4.40
C ILE A 48 -3.37 6.53 -3.27
N HIS A 49 -4.03 6.40 -2.13
CA HIS A 49 -3.55 5.57 -1.05
C HIS A 49 -3.70 4.09 -1.39
N GLY A 50 -2.73 3.33 -0.90
CA GLY A 50 -2.71 1.89 -1.06
C GLY A 50 -2.36 1.42 -2.47
N LEU A 51 -1.85 2.29 -3.34
CA LEU A 51 -1.42 1.94 -4.70
C LEU A 51 -0.58 0.66 -4.75
N PHE A 52 0.38 0.54 -3.82
CA PHE A 52 1.28 -0.61 -3.76
C PHE A 52 0.68 -1.86 -3.11
N HIS A 53 -0.57 -1.86 -2.64
CA HIS A 53 -1.23 -3.10 -2.21
C HIS A 53 -1.59 -3.97 -3.42
N ASN A 54 -1.84 -3.35 -4.58
CA ASN A 54 -2.00 -4.08 -5.84
C ASN A 54 -0.68 -4.76 -6.21
N GLY A 55 -0.64 -6.09 -6.10
CA GLY A 55 0.55 -6.89 -6.32
C GLY A 55 1.06 -6.82 -7.76
N GLU A 56 0.18 -6.78 -8.75
CA GLU A 56 0.53 -6.70 -10.16
C GLU A 56 1.19 -5.36 -10.50
N LEU A 57 0.58 -4.24 -10.06
CA LEU A 57 1.13 -2.91 -10.27
C LEU A 57 2.48 -2.75 -9.57
N ARG A 58 2.56 -3.14 -8.28
CA ARG A 58 3.80 -3.14 -7.51
C ARG A 58 4.87 -3.97 -8.21
N GLY A 59 4.52 -5.16 -8.69
CA GLY A 59 5.40 -6.05 -9.44
C GLY A 59 5.93 -5.40 -10.72
N ALA A 60 5.06 -4.83 -11.54
CA ALA A 60 5.44 -4.15 -12.78
C ALA A 60 6.39 -2.97 -12.51
N MET A 61 6.11 -2.16 -11.49
CA MET A 61 6.97 -1.03 -11.10
C MET A 61 8.35 -1.51 -10.62
N LEU A 62 8.40 -2.55 -9.79
CA LEU A 62 9.67 -3.13 -9.33
C LEU A 62 10.49 -3.71 -10.50
N GLN A 63 9.84 -4.42 -11.43
CA GLN A 63 10.50 -4.95 -12.62
C GLN A 63 11.12 -3.84 -13.48
N GLU A 64 10.40 -2.73 -13.70
CA GLU A 64 10.92 -1.59 -14.45
C GLU A 64 12.11 -0.93 -13.73
N LEU A 65 12.04 -0.77 -12.39
CA LEU A 65 13.16 -0.26 -11.60
C LEU A 65 14.39 -1.19 -11.68
N ALA A 66 14.17 -2.51 -11.61
CA ALA A 66 15.24 -3.50 -11.71
C ALA A 66 15.91 -3.46 -13.09
N ARG A 67 15.10 -3.36 -14.17
CA ARG A 67 15.57 -3.18 -15.53
C ARG A 67 16.43 -1.92 -15.67
N ARG A 68 15.98 -0.78 -15.15
CA ARG A 68 16.74 0.49 -15.17
C ARG A 68 18.06 0.38 -14.39
N LYS A 69 18.06 -0.34 -13.27
CA LYS A 69 19.25 -0.57 -12.43
C LYS A 69 20.19 -1.63 -13.00
N GLY A 70 19.74 -2.46 -13.94
CA GLY A 70 20.51 -3.58 -14.49
C GLY A 70 20.63 -4.77 -13.53
N VAL A 71 19.62 -4.98 -12.69
CA VAL A 71 19.57 -6.11 -11.74
C VAL A 71 18.38 -7.01 -12.05
N THR A 72 18.48 -8.28 -11.66
CA THR A 72 17.37 -9.23 -11.73
C THR A 72 16.68 -9.26 -10.37
N LEU A 73 15.35 -9.16 -10.36
CA LEU A 73 14.58 -9.44 -9.16
C LEU A 73 14.40 -10.94 -9.01
N PRO A 74 14.38 -11.46 -7.77
CA PRO A 74 13.86 -12.80 -7.54
C PRO A 74 12.43 -12.87 -8.07
N GLU A 75 12.07 -14.04 -8.59
CA GLU A 75 10.71 -14.34 -9.02
C GLU A 75 9.77 -14.11 -7.82
N VAL A 76 8.92 -13.08 -7.91
CA VAL A 76 7.90 -12.81 -6.90
C VAL A 76 6.76 -13.80 -7.17
N THR A 77 6.92 -15.02 -6.67
CA THR A 77 6.03 -16.16 -6.94
C THR A 77 4.88 -16.30 -5.96
N ALA A 78 4.91 -15.54 -4.87
CA ALA A 78 3.84 -15.53 -3.88
C ALA A 78 3.27 -14.12 -3.76
N GLU A 79 1.95 -13.99 -3.87
CA GLU A 79 1.26 -12.90 -3.20
C GLU A 79 1.73 -12.92 -1.74
N MET A 80 2.22 -11.79 -1.24
CA MET A 80 2.51 -11.67 0.18
C MET A 80 1.19 -11.89 0.92
N ASP A 81 1.12 -12.99 1.66
CA ASP A 81 0.07 -13.24 2.62
C ASP A 81 0.24 -12.22 3.76
N GLN A 82 -0.52 -11.12 3.66
CA GLN A 82 -0.41 -10.02 4.60
C GLN A 82 -0.75 -10.47 6.01
N ASP A 83 -1.73 -11.36 6.16
CA ASP A 83 -2.15 -11.89 7.46
C ASP A 83 -1.01 -12.65 8.10
N ARG A 84 -0.30 -13.49 7.33
CA ARG A 84 0.89 -14.18 7.83
C ARG A 84 2.02 -13.24 8.25
N GLU A 85 2.23 -12.12 7.55
CA GLU A 85 3.24 -11.14 7.97
C GLU A 85 2.79 -10.35 9.21
N TYR A 86 1.49 -10.09 9.36
CA TYR A 86 0.93 -9.51 10.59
C TYR A 86 1.04 -10.47 11.77
N ASP A 87 0.82 -11.77 11.57
CA ASP A 87 0.99 -12.78 12.62
C ASP A 87 2.44 -12.84 13.10
N LYS A 88 3.40 -12.85 12.17
CA LYS A 88 4.83 -12.76 12.52
C LYS A 88 5.14 -11.50 13.34
N LEU A 89 4.61 -10.35 12.93
CA LEU A 89 4.79 -9.11 13.67
C LEU A 89 4.16 -9.19 15.07
N ALA A 90 2.96 -9.76 15.16
CA ALA A 90 2.26 -9.93 16.43
C ALA A 90 3.04 -10.84 17.39
N ASP A 91 3.60 -11.95 16.89
CA ASP A 91 4.44 -12.85 17.67
C ASP A 91 5.71 -12.17 18.17
N TRP A 92 6.34 -11.35 17.32
CA TRP A 92 7.49 -10.54 17.70
C TRP A 92 7.16 -9.53 18.80
N VAL A 93 6.01 -8.86 18.70
CA VAL A 93 5.55 -7.93 19.73
C VAL A 93 5.26 -8.66 21.04
N ARG A 94 4.55 -9.79 21.00
CA ARG A 94 4.21 -10.59 22.20
C ARG A 94 5.46 -11.14 22.90
N SER A 95 6.47 -11.56 22.15
CA SER A 95 7.72 -12.06 22.73
C SER A 95 8.63 -10.94 23.28
N SER A 96 8.39 -9.68 22.90
CA SER A 96 9.20 -8.53 23.31
C SER A 96 8.60 -7.72 24.47
N ILE A 97 7.37 -8.02 24.90
CA ILE A 97 6.62 -7.26 25.90
C ILE A 97 6.08 -8.21 26.98
N ASP A 98 6.04 -7.76 28.23
CA ASP A 98 5.32 -8.48 29.32
C ASP A 98 3.80 -8.37 29.07
N MET A 99 3.29 -9.29 28.27
CA MET A 99 1.86 -9.34 27.93
C MET A 99 1.00 -9.57 29.18
N ASP A 100 1.50 -10.28 30.20
CA ASP A 100 0.76 -10.49 31.45
C ASP A 100 0.56 -9.18 32.20
N LEU A 101 1.58 -8.30 32.25
CA LEU A 101 1.43 -6.96 32.80
C LEU A 101 0.44 -6.12 31.99
N VAL A 102 0.50 -6.17 30.66
CA VAL A 102 -0.42 -5.44 29.78
C VAL A 102 -1.87 -5.87 30.04
N TYR A 103 -2.15 -7.17 30.12
CA TYR A 103 -3.49 -7.68 30.43
C TYR A 103 -3.96 -7.27 31.83
N ARG A 104 -3.09 -7.36 32.84
CA ARG A 104 -3.42 -6.91 34.20
C ARG A 104 -3.78 -5.43 34.28
N VAL A 105 -3.01 -4.57 33.62
CA VAL A 105 -3.21 -3.12 33.68
C VAL A 105 -4.39 -2.67 32.81
N SER A 106 -4.65 -3.34 31.70
CA SER A 106 -5.78 -3.05 30.81
C SER A 106 -7.12 -3.61 31.32
N GLY A 107 -7.10 -4.58 32.24
CA GLY A 107 -8.30 -5.26 32.73
C GLY A 107 -8.92 -6.24 31.74
N LEU A 108 -8.16 -6.64 30.71
CA LEU A 108 -8.57 -7.60 29.69
C LEU A 108 -8.17 -9.03 30.08
N SER A 109 -8.98 -10.04 29.70
CA SER A 109 -8.66 -11.45 29.91
C SER A 109 -7.73 -12.01 28.83
N ARG A 110 -7.02 -13.09 29.15
CA ARG A 110 -6.00 -13.73 28.29
C ARG A 110 -6.59 -14.75 27.30
N ASP A 111 -7.90 -14.79 27.12
CA ASP A 111 -8.60 -15.88 26.42
C ASP A 111 -8.34 -15.93 24.88
N TYR A 112 -7.48 -15.05 24.36
CA TYR A 112 -7.21 -14.92 22.93
C TYR A 112 -6.21 -15.95 22.37
N ASP A 113 -5.40 -16.59 23.23
CA ASP A 113 -4.32 -17.51 22.80
C ASP A 113 -4.82 -18.94 22.45
N ALA A 114 -6.12 -19.24 22.62
CA ALA A 114 -6.67 -20.60 22.49
C ALA A 114 -7.30 -20.92 21.11
N ALA A 115 -7.23 -20.01 20.14
CA ALA A 115 -7.96 -20.12 18.87
C ALA A 115 -7.06 -20.32 17.62
N GLY A 116 -5.83 -20.81 17.78
CA GLY A 116 -4.84 -20.89 16.69
C GLY A 116 -4.01 -22.18 16.65
N ASP A 117 -4.64 -23.35 16.78
CA ASP A 117 -4.08 -24.64 16.33
C ASP A 117 -4.99 -25.24 15.24
#